data_AF-A0A6L9U4X6-F1
#
_entry.id   AF-A0A6L9U4X6-F1
#
_cell.length_a   1.000
_cell.length_b   1.000
_cell.length_c   1.000
_cell.angle_alpha   90.00
_cell.angle_beta   90.00
_cell.angle_gamma   90.00
#
_symmetry.space_group_name_H-M   'P 1'
#
loop_
_entity.id
_entity.type
_entity.pdbx_description
1 polymer ?
#
loop_
_entity_poly.entity_id
_entity_poly.type
_entity_poly.pdbx_seq_one_letter_code
_entity_poly.pdbx_strand_id
1 'polypeptide(L)' 'MTTTVIVQANHGWPVDVTVIDTATNEARTTARVPKDHEVPFYVHSGQDLLIHEVQPYELAAEADAE' A
#
# COMPACT_ATOMS: atom_id res chain seq x y z
N MET A 1 8.97 16.10 11.24
CA MET A 1 7.63 16.40 10.70
C MET A 1 6.98 15.08 10.35
N THR A 2 5.70 14.90 10.66
CA THR A 2 4.92 13.72 10.27
C THR A 2 3.82 14.18 9.32
N THR A 3 3.68 13.51 8.19
CA THR A 3 2.66 13.83 7.19
C THR A 3 1.60 12.74 7.19
N THR A 4 0.33 13.13 7.29
CA THR A 4 -0.79 12.20 7.11
C THR A 4 -1.14 12.12 5.62
N VAL A 5 -1.17 10.90 5.08
CA VAL A 5 -1.61 10.60 3.71
C VAL A 5 -2.82 9.69 3.80
N ILE A 6 -3.94 10.08 3.19
CA ILE A 6 -5.13 9.23 3.13
C ILE A 6 -5.13 8.53 1.78
N VAL A 7 -5.12 7.20 1.80
CA VAL A 7 -5.21 6.38 0.60
C VAL A 7 -6.62 5.83 0.49
N GLN A 8 -7.27 6.10 -0.64
CA GLN A 8 -8.62 5.63 -0.94
C GLN A 8 -8.58 4.69 -2.15
N ALA A 9 -8.95 3.43 -1.95
CA ALA A 9 -9.02 2.43 -3.02
C ALA A 9 -10.33 2.62 -3.80
N ASN A 10 -10.33 3.57 -4.72
CA ASN A 10 -11.51 3.91 -5.52
C ASN A 10 -11.80 2.86 -6.60
N HIS A 11 -13.08 2.48 -6.75
CA HIS A 11 -13.66 1.78 -7.91
C HIS A 11 -12.78 0.71 -8.57
N GLY A 12 -12.78 -0.51 -8.04
CA GLY A 12 -12.30 -1.68 -8.79
C GLY A 12 -11.66 -2.70 -7.87
N TRP A 13 -10.48 -2.33 -7.35
CA TRP A 13 -9.55 -3.26 -6.73
C TRP A 13 -8.99 -2.72 -5.42
N PRO A 14 -8.57 -3.61 -4.49
CA PRO A 14 -7.80 -3.18 -3.33
C PRO A 14 -6.44 -2.64 -3.77
N VAL A 15 -5.82 -1.82 -2.92
CA VAL A 15 -4.45 -1.32 -3.15
C VAL A 15 -3.53 -1.74 -2.03
N ASP A 16 -2.31 -2.12 -2.37
CA ASP A 16 -1.23 -2.32 -1.42
C ASP A 16 -0.44 -1.04 -1.24
N VAL A 17 -0.29 -0.66 0.02
CA VAL A 17 0.50 0.51 0.42
C VAL A 17 1.71 0.01 1.18
N THR A 18 2.89 0.22 0.60
CA THR A 18 4.17 -0.23 1.15
C THR A 18 5.01 0.95 1.56
N VAL A 19 5.54 0.92 2.78
CA VAL A 19 6.49 1.94 3.25
C VAL A 19 7.87 1.64 2.68
N ILE A 20 8.46 2.62 1.99
CA ILE A 20 9.82 2.56 1.46
C ILE A 20 10.73 3.48 2.28
N ASP A 21 11.88 2.96 2.72
CA ASP A 21 12.94 3.80 3.27
C ASP A 21 13.75 4.44 2.14
N THR A 22 13.80 5.77 2.09
CA THR A 22 14.38 6.48 0.94
C THR A 22 15.92 6.47 0.92
N ALA A 23 16.57 6.12 2.02
CA ALA A 23 18.03 6.02 2.08
C ALA A 23 18.54 4.67 1.58
N THR A 24 17.77 3.61 1.84
CA THR A 24 18.15 2.22 1.52
C THR A 24 17.36 1.64 0.35
N ASN A 25 16.26 2.27 -0.02
CA ASN A 25 15.28 1.78 -0.99
C ASN A 25 14.67 0.42 -0.63
N GLU A 26 14.69 0.05 0.67
CA GLU A 26 14.06 -1.16 1.17
C GLU A 26 12.57 -0.97 1.41
N ALA A 27 11.78 -1.93 0.95
CA ALA A 27 10.38 -2.09 1.34
C ALA A 27 10.29 -2.64 2.76
N ARG A 28 9.48 -1.98 3.59
CA ARG A 28 9.24 -2.40 4.98
C ARG A 28 7.91 -3.13 5.09
N THR A 29 6.90 -2.44 5.61
CA THR A 29 5.58 -3.01 5.86
C THR A 29 4.67 -2.67 4.70
N THR A 30 3.94 -3.68 4.21
CA THR A 30 2.84 -3.54 3.27
C THR A 30 1.52 -3.72 4.01
N ALA A 31 0.57 -2.82 3.76
CA ALA A 31 -0.80 -2.94 4.24
C ALA A 31 -1.76 -2.83 3.05
N ARG A 32 -2.80 -3.65 3.05
CA ARG A 32 -3.84 -3.63 2.03
C ARG A 32 -4.98 -2.71 2.43
N VAL A 33 -5.34 -1.81 1.52
CA VAL A 33 -6.56 -1.00 1.60
C VAL A 33 -7.64 -1.72 0.79
N PRO A 34 -8.71 -2.22 1.43
CA PRO A 34 -9.79 -2.89 0.71
C PRO A 34 -10.45 -1.95 -0.30
N LYS A 35 -11.01 -2.53 -1.36
CA LYS A 35 -11.84 -1.80 -2.32
C LYS A 35 -12.91 -0.97 -1.61
N ASP A 36 -13.15 0.24 -2.12
CA ASP A 36 -14.16 1.19 -1.64
C ASP A 36 -13.95 1.64 -0.18
N HIS A 37 -12.73 1.47 0.36
CA HIS A 37 -12.34 1.95 1.68
C HIS A 37 -11.24 3.02 1.58
N GLU A 38 -11.16 3.84 2.61
CA GLU A 38 -10.08 4.80 2.84
C GLU A 38 -9.35 4.48 4.14
N VAL A 39 -8.02 4.59 4.12
CA VAL A 39 -7.17 4.32 5.28
C VAL A 39 -6.09 5.41 5.39
N PRO A 40 -5.87 5.99 6.59
CA PRO A 40 -4.79 6.94 6.80
C PRO A 40 -3.45 6.22 7.04
N PHE A 41 -2.38 6.80 6.48
CA PHE A 41 -1.00 6.42 6.67
C PHE A 41 -0.20 7.61 7.19
N TYR A 42 0.81 7.34 8.01
CA TYR A 42 1.69 8.36 8.56
C TYR A 42 3.08 8.20 7.99
N VAL A 43 3.56 9.23 7.29
CA VAL A 43 4.87 9.25 6.66
C VAL A 43 5.81 10.12 7.50
N HIS A 44 6.92 9.53 7.91
CA HIS A 44 7.98 10.21 8.64
C HIS A 44 9.14 10.62 7.72
N SER A 45 10.11 11.34 8.25
CA SER A 45 11.30 11.72 7.49
C SER A 45 12.06 10.50 7.01
N GLY A 46 12.45 10.50 5.73
CA GLY A 46 13.16 9.38 5.10
C GLY A 46 12.24 8.23 4.66
N GLN A 47 10.93 8.46 4.61
CA GLN A 47 9.96 7.46 4.15
C GLN A 47 9.16 7.98 2.96
N ASP A 48 8.88 7.08 2.02
CA ASP A 48 7.90 7.25 0.96
C ASP A 48 6.85 6.12 1.04
N LEU A 49 5.72 6.32 0.36
CA LEU A 49 4.70 5.29 0.17
C LEU A 49 4.71 4.83 -1.29
N LEU A 50 4.91 3.53 -1.51
CA LEU A 50 4.65 2.88 -2.78
C LEU A 50 3.21 2.36 -2.77
N ILE A 51 2.39 2.81 -3.73
CA ILE A 51 0.99 2.39 -3.88
C ILE A 51 0.89 1.51 -5.12
N HIS A 52 0.44 0.26 -4.94
CA HIS A 52 0.23 -0.71 -6.01
C HIS A 52 -1.24 -1.12 -6.05
N GLU A 53 -1.90 -0.96 -7.20
CA GLU A 53 -3.27 -1.44 -7.37
C GLU A 53 -3.24 -2.93 -7.68
N VAL A 54 -3.81 -3.73 -6.78
CA VAL A 54 -3.75 -5.19 -6.86
C VAL A 54 -4.66 -5.66 -7.98
N GLN A 55 -4.07 -6.23 -9.03
CA GLN A 55 -4.81 -6.72 -10.17
C GLN A 55 -5.47 -8.09 -9.86
N PRO A 56 -6.56 -8.45 -10.57
CA PRO A 56 -7.28 -9.70 -10.31
C PRO A 56 -6.42 -10.97 -10.42
N TYR A 57 -5.42 -10.98 -11.29
CA TYR A 57 -4.53 -12.14 -11.43
C TYR A 57 -3.55 -12.28 -10.26
N GLU A 58 -3.25 -11.20 -9.55
CA GLU A 58 -2.40 -11.22 -8.36
C GLU A 58 -3.17 -11.79 -7.16
N LEU A 59 -4.45 -11.43 -7.01
CA LEU A 59 -5.34 -12.02 -6.00
C LEU A 59 -5.50 -13.54 -6.20
N ALA A 60 -5.60 -13.99 -7.45
CA ALA A 60 -5.67 -15.42 -7.75
C ALA A 60 -4.37 -16.15 -7.37
N ALA A 61 -3.21 -15.56 -7.69
CA ALA A 61 -1.92 -16.13 -7.35
C ALA A 61 -1.66 -16.20 -5.83
N GLU A 62 -2.15 -15.22 -5.06
CA GLU A 62 -2.09 -15.25 -3.59
C GLU A 62 -2.96 -16.38 -3.01
N ALA A 63 -4.14 -16.62 -3.56
CA ALA A 63 -5.06 -17.68 -3.09
C ALA A 63 -4.55 -19.11 -3.36
N ASP A 64 -3.73 -19.30 -4.39
CA ASP A 64 -3.10 -20.59 -4.70
C ASP A 64 -1.82 -20.85 -3.89
N ALA A 65 -1.28 -19.83 -3.20
CA ALA A 65 -0.05 -19.91 -2.42
C ALA A 65 -0.27 -20.25 -0.93
N GLU A 66 -1.54 -20.31 -0.48
CA GLU A 66 -1.98 -20.66 0.88
C GLU A 66 -2.48 -22.12 0.97
#